data_AF-A0A6A7AUK9-F1
#
_entry.id   AF-A0A6A7AUK9-F1
#
_cell.length_a   1.000
_cell.length_b   1.000
_cell.length_c   1.000
_cell.angle_alpha   90.00
_cell.angle_beta   90.00
_cell.angle_gamma   90.00
#
_symmetry.space_group_name_H-M   'P 1'
#
loop_
_entity.id
_entity.type
_entity.pdbx_description
1 polymer ?
#
loop_
_entity_poly.entity_id
_entity_poly.type
_entity_poly.pdbx_seq_one_letter_code
_entity_poly.pdbx_strand_id
1 'polypeptide(L)'
;MCRTCQSYTIEEAEDKLQRLNDQLSKVPNACQAAFRNIRLSEDSYREGGVQYHKTNLSTRQAHYLDADRLQGLKQHFESPDYQLIFAKLHSFIPRLHDLASAGTSCQHSRNCLNARRSYFRKHIAIIFNIEKEMATEVDKFINLCEAAEELYQIQDKAVHDVSWFEPFLKQKNVIPSTAEWTPFVTWLAGLPEVQNALPQRSMLSIASNMLGHDSRVYLGPSNVPLPLEGSILPE
;
A
#
# COMPACT_ATOMS: atom_id res chain seq x y z
N MET A 1 17.48 0.23 55.53
CA MET A 1 17.07 1.07 54.39
C MET A 1 17.32 0.30 53.10
N CYS A 2 16.27 0.00 52.32
CA CYS A 2 16.38 -0.76 51.09
C CYS A 2 17.00 0.11 49.99
N ARG A 3 18.16 -0.30 49.44
CA ARG A 3 18.94 0.47 48.44
C ARG A 3 18.27 0.58 47.07
N THR A 4 17.12 -0.05 46.85
CA THR A 4 16.37 -0.03 45.59
C THR A 4 15.21 0.97 45.57
N CYS A 5 14.93 1.66 46.69
CA CYS A 5 13.98 2.76 46.73
C CYS A 5 14.67 4.09 46.40
N GLN A 6 15.38 4.17 45.27
CA GLN A 6 15.79 5.46 44.72
C GLN A 6 14.50 6.22 44.39
N SER A 7 14.17 7.17 45.26
CA SER A 7 13.08 8.12 45.08
C SER A 7 13.34 8.89 43.80
N TYR A 8 12.61 8.54 42.74
CA TYR A 8 12.44 9.45 41.61
C TYR A 8 12.04 10.81 42.16
N THR A 9 12.77 11.86 41.80
CA THR A 9 12.31 13.21 42.14
C THR A 9 11.00 13.47 41.41
N ILE A 10 10.14 14.31 41.99
CA ILE A 10 8.84 14.64 41.39
C ILE A 10 9.06 15.23 39.98
N GLU A 11 10.10 16.05 39.81
CA GLU A 11 10.53 16.59 38.51
C GLU A 11 10.92 15.51 37.50
N GLU A 12 11.70 14.49 37.87
CA GLU A 12 12.04 13.38 36.96
C GLU A 12 10.82 12.55 36.54
N ALA A 13 9.81 12.46 37.41
CA ALA A 13 8.55 11.81 37.10
C ALA A 13 7.72 12.66 36.13
N GLU A 14 7.64 13.97 36.35
CA GLU A 14 6.94 14.93 35.49
C GLU A 14 7.57 15.00 34.09
N ASP A 15 8.90 15.08 34.00
CA ASP A 15 9.63 15.08 32.72
C ASP A 15 9.39 13.82 31.90
N LYS A 16 9.38 12.65 32.55
CA LYS A 16 9.10 11.37 31.89
C LYS A 16 7.66 11.27 31.43
N LEU A 17 6.72 11.82 32.20
CA LEU A 17 5.31 11.86 31.83
C LEU A 17 5.06 12.81 30.65
N GLN A 18 5.75 13.96 30.62
CA GLN A 18 5.67 14.90 29.51
C GLN A 18 6.19 14.28 28.21
N ARG A 19 7.38 13.64 28.25
CA ARG A 19 7.93 12.92 27.09
C ARG A 19 7.01 11.80 26.59
N LEU A 20 6.36 11.08 27.51
CA LEU A 20 5.37 10.08 27.14
C LEU A 20 4.20 10.74 26.39
N ASN A 21 3.61 11.79 26.95
CA ASN A 21 2.51 12.53 26.31
C ASN A 21 2.88 13.05 24.91
N ASP A 22 4.09 13.58 24.75
CA ASP A 22 4.61 14.05 23.45
C ASP A 22 4.82 12.92 22.44
N GLN A 23 5.10 11.70 22.90
CA GLN A 23 5.15 10.53 22.02
C GLN A 23 3.74 10.04 21.66
N LEU A 24 2.81 10.06 22.61
CA LEU A 24 1.42 9.64 22.40
C LEU A 24 0.67 10.54 21.43
N SER A 25 0.94 11.84 21.49
CA SER A 25 0.33 12.81 20.56
C SER A 25 0.73 12.56 19.10
N LYS A 26 1.86 11.89 18.85
CA LYS A 26 2.37 11.58 17.51
C LYS A 26 1.83 10.27 16.92
N VAL A 27 1.27 9.37 17.74
CA VAL A 27 0.82 8.04 17.30
C VAL A 27 -0.27 8.11 16.22
N PRO A 28 -1.32 8.93 16.33
CA PRO A 28 -2.33 9.04 15.27
C PRO A 28 -1.74 9.48 13.93
N ASN A 29 -0.83 10.46 13.94
CA ASN A 29 -0.15 10.95 12.74
C ASN A 29 0.73 9.88 12.11
N ALA A 30 1.46 9.10 12.92
CA ALA A 30 2.27 7.98 12.43
C ALA A 30 1.39 6.88 11.81
N CYS A 31 0.25 6.54 12.42
CA CYS A 31 -0.69 5.58 11.85
C CYS A 31 -1.29 6.10 10.53
N GLN A 32 -1.63 7.39 10.44
CA GLN A 32 -2.12 8.00 9.20
C GLN A 32 -1.07 8.00 8.09
N ALA A 33 0.20 8.26 8.41
CA ALA A 33 1.31 8.13 7.47
C ALA A 33 1.48 6.69 6.99
N ALA A 34 1.36 5.70 7.89
CA ALA A 34 1.41 4.28 7.54
C ALA A 34 0.27 3.88 6.57
N PHE A 35 -0.97 4.31 6.84
CA PHE A 35 -2.08 4.09 5.91
C PHE A 35 -1.84 4.71 4.53
N ARG A 36 -1.28 5.92 4.49
CA ARG A 36 -0.90 6.57 3.23
C ARG A 36 0.14 5.74 2.48
N ASN A 37 1.16 5.22 3.16
CA ASN A 37 2.22 4.42 2.53
C ASN A 37 1.69 3.09 1.98
N ILE A 38 0.77 2.42 2.68
CA ILE A 38 0.10 1.22 2.16
C ILE A 38 -0.62 1.55 0.86
N ARG A 39 -1.42 2.63 0.83
CA ARG A 39 -2.13 3.07 -0.38
C ARG A 39 -1.17 3.41 -1.53
N LEU A 40 -0.09 4.13 -1.25
CA LEU A 40 0.93 4.45 -2.25
C LEU A 40 1.59 3.17 -2.79
N SER A 41 1.80 2.16 -1.95
CA SER A 41 2.36 0.87 -2.38
C SER A 41 1.40 0.12 -3.30
N GLU A 42 0.10 0.16 -3.02
CA GLU A 42 -0.93 -0.39 -3.93
C GLU A 42 -0.98 0.37 -5.27
N ASP A 43 -0.85 1.70 -5.24
CA ASP A 43 -0.77 2.53 -6.45
C ASP A 43 0.47 2.17 -7.29
N SER A 44 1.64 2.06 -6.65
CA SER A 44 2.87 1.64 -7.33
C SER A 44 2.77 0.21 -7.87
N TYR A 45 2.12 -0.70 -7.15
CA TYR A 45 1.88 -2.06 -7.63
C TYR A 45 1.00 -2.09 -8.89
N ARG A 46 -0.09 -1.29 -8.94
CA ARG A 46 -0.90 -1.14 -10.15
C ARG A 46 -0.05 -0.66 -11.31
N GLU A 47 0.74 0.38 -11.10
CA GLU A 47 1.58 0.98 -12.12
C GLU A 47 2.64 0.00 -12.62
N GLY A 48 3.40 -0.62 -11.70
CA GLY A 48 4.39 -1.64 -12.02
C GLY A 48 3.79 -2.85 -12.73
N GLY A 49 2.59 -3.29 -12.35
CA GLY A 49 1.89 -4.37 -13.02
C GLY A 49 1.47 -4.02 -14.45
N VAL A 50 1.01 -2.78 -14.67
CA VAL A 50 0.76 -2.28 -16.04
C VAL A 50 2.04 -2.29 -16.86
N GLN A 51 3.17 -1.81 -16.31
CA GLN A 51 4.45 -1.81 -17.02
C GLN A 51 4.91 -3.23 -17.34
N TYR A 52 4.87 -4.14 -16.36
CA TYR A 52 5.16 -5.55 -16.56
C TYR A 52 4.31 -6.14 -17.68
N HIS A 53 3.00 -5.88 -17.72
CA HIS A 53 2.12 -6.44 -18.74
C HIS A 53 2.22 -5.76 -20.10
N LYS A 54 2.67 -4.50 -20.16
CA LYS A 54 3.02 -3.84 -21.42
C LYS A 54 4.22 -4.51 -22.10
N THR A 55 5.07 -5.21 -21.36
CA THR A 55 6.15 -6.03 -21.91
C THR A 55 5.65 -7.24 -22.70
N ASN A 56 6.33 -7.56 -23.80
CA ASN A 56 6.12 -8.79 -24.56
C ASN A 56 6.59 -10.01 -23.77
N LEU A 57 6.01 -11.20 -24.01
CA LEU A 57 6.44 -12.41 -23.29
C LEU A 57 7.93 -12.75 -23.53
N SER A 58 8.48 -12.40 -24.70
CA SER A 58 9.89 -12.63 -25.03
C SER A 58 10.86 -11.82 -24.18
N THR A 59 10.46 -10.65 -23.65
CA THR A 59 11.32 -9.83 -22.79
C THR A 59 11.30 -10.31 -21.34
N ARG A 60 10.38 -11.22 -20.98
CA ARG A 60 10.27 -11.85 -19.64
C ARG A 60 11.13 -13.12 -19.55
N GLN A 61 12.34 -13.05 -20.10
CA GLN A 61 13.32 -14.12 -20.15
C GLN A 61 14.54 -13.78 -19.28
N ALA A 62 15.20 -14.80 -18.74
CA ALA A 62 16.27 -14.65 -17.74
C ALA A 62 17.55 -13.98 -18.28
N HIS A 63 17.69 -13.78 -19.60
CA HIS A 63 18.83 -13.05 -20.16
C HIS A 63 18.65 -11.53 -20.15
N TYR A 64 17.43 -11.03 -19.87
CA TYR A 64 17.15 -9.59 -19.77
C TYR A 64 17.11 -9.06 -18.33
N LEU A 65 16.78 -9.92 -17.37
CA LEU A 65 16.72 -9.59 -15.96
C LEU A 65 17.17 -10.79 -15.13
N ASP A 66 17.77 -10.52 -13.97
CA ASP A 66 18.11 -11.55 -12.98
C ASP A 66 16.95 -12.52 -12.71
N ALA A 67 17.29 -13.82 -12.60
CA ALA A 67 16.30 -14.89 -12.54
C ALA A 67 15.40 -14.81 -11.30
N ASP A 68 15.95 -14.42 -10.14
CA ASP A 68 15.20 -14.31 -8.90
C ASP A 68 14.26 -13.09 -8.96
N ARG A 69 14.73 -11.96 -9.50
CA ARG A 69 13.89 -10.77 -9.73
C ARG A 69 12.74 -11.09 -10.69
N LEU A 70 13.02 -11.79 -11.80
CA LEU A 70 12.01 -12.20 -12.78
C LEU A 70 11.00 -13.19 -12.19
N GLN A 71 11.45 -14.13 -11.36
CA GLN A 71 10.55 -15.04 -10.66
C GLN A 71 9.63 -14.29 -9.70
N GLY A 72 10.15 -13.32 -8.96
CA GLY A 72 9.35 -12.44 -8.10
C GLY A 72 8.28 -11.68 -8.90
N LEU A 73 8.66 -11.08 -10.03
CA LEU A 73 7.72 -10.40 -10.93
C LEU A 73 6.60 -11.32 -11.42
N LYS A 74 6.91 -12.55 -11.83
CA LYS A 74 5.90 -13.54 -12.25
C LYS A 74 4.95 -13.89 -11.12
N GLN A 75 5.47 -14.15 -9.92
CA GLN A 75 4.66 -14.49 -8.75
C GLN A 75 3.67 -13.38 -8.38
N HIS A 76 4.06 -12.12 -8.55
CA HIS A 76 3.22 -10.98 -8.22
C HIS A 76 2.27 -10.58 -9.35
N PHE A 77 2.77 -10.44 -10.58
CA PHE A 77 1.99 -9.87 -11.69
C PHE A 77 1.30 -10.91 -12.57
N GLU A 78 1.58 -12.21 -12.41
CA GLU A 78 0.81 -13.28 -13.11
C GLU A 78 -0.14 -14.02 -12.16
N SER A 79 -0.13 -13.69 -10.87
CA SER A 79 -1.11 -14.14 -9.89
C SER A 79 -2.40 -13.30 -9.97
N PRO A 80 -3.59 -13.93 -10.00
CA PRO A 80 -4.86 -13.21 -9.93
C PRO A 80 -5.26 -12.82 -8.51
N ASP A 81 -4.52 -13.25 -7.48
CA ASP A 81 -4.97 -13.12 -6.09
C ASP A 81 -4.35 -11.92 -5.38
N TYR A 82 -4.97 -10.76 -5.57
CA TYR A 82 -4.58 -9.51 -4.92
C TYR A 82 -4.54 -9.62 -3.39
N GLN A 83 -5.50 -10.33 -2.80
CA GLN A 83 -5.60 -10.46 -1.35
C GLN A 83 -4.43 -11.24 -0.78
N LEU A 84 -3.97 -12.29 -1.47
CA LEU A 84 -2.76 -13.01 -1.07
C LEU A 84 -1.51 -12.13 -1.19
N ILE A 85 -1.42 -11.31 -2.24
CA ILE A 85 -0.27 -10.42 -2.46
C ILE A 85 -0.17 -9.39 -1.32
N PHE A 86 -1.29 -8.76 -0.95
CA PHE A 86 -1.30 -7.70 0.06
C PHE A 86 -1.64 -8.18 1.48
N ALA A 87 -1.81 -9.49 1.70
CA ALA A 87 -2.25 -10.06 2.99
C ALA A 87 -1.44 -9.54 4.18
N LYS A 88 -0.10 -9.50 4.05
CA LYS A 88 0.78 -9.05 5.14
C LYS A 88 0.62 -7.56 5.42
N LEU A 89 0.55 -6.71 4.38
CA LEU A 89 0.33 -5.27 4.53
C LEU A 89 -1.05 -4.96 5.13
N HIS A 90 -2.10 -5.64 4.64
CA HIS A 90 -3.46 -5.48 5.14
C HIS A 90 -3.64 -5.99 6.58
N SER A 91 -2.83 -6.96 7.01
CA SER A 91 -2.84 -7.43 8.40
C SER A 91 -2.44 -6.34 9.42
N PHE A 92 -1.74 -5.28 8.97
CA PHE A 92 -1.40 -4.15 9.82
C PHE A 92 -2.55 -3.16 10.00
N ILE A 93 -3.51 -3.08 9.07
CA ILE A 93 -4.59 -2.08 9.07
C ILE A 93 -5.41 -2.09 10.37
N PRO A 94 -5.93 -3.25 10.85
CA PRO A 94 -6.68 -3.28 12.12
C PRO A 94 -5.82 -2.82 13.30
N ARG A 95 -4.54 -3.22 13.32
CA ARG A 95 -3.59 -2.88 14.40
C ARG A 95 -3.32 -1.37 14.43
N LEU A 96 -3.13 -0.76 13.27
CA LEU A 96 -2.95 0.69 13.14
C LEU A 96 -4.21 1.45 13.58
N HIS A 97 -5.40 0.94 13.26
CA HIS A 97 -6.66 1.53 13.69
C HIS A 97 -6.82 1.47 15.23
N ASP A 98 -6.54 0.33 15.85
CA ASP A 98 -6.59 0.17 17.30
C ASP A 98 -5.62 1.12 18.01
N LEU A 99 -4.41 1.26 17.46
CA LEU A 99 -3.39 2.17 17.98
C LEU A 99 -3.78 3.65 17.84
N ALA A 100 -4.35 4.03 16.69
CA ALA A 100 -4.85 5.39 16.47
C ALA A 100 -6.01 5.71 17.41
N SER A 101 -6.98 4.81 17.54
CA SER A 101 -8.13 4.95 18.45
C SER A 101 -7.70 5.06 19.91
N ALA A 102 -6.73 4.24 20.33
CA ALA A 102 -6.13 4.34 21.64
C ALA A 102 -5.48 5.72 21.82
N GLY A 103 -4.65 6.17 20.87
CA GLY A 103 -3.97 7.48 20.90
C GLY A 103 -4.92 8.68 20.96
N THR A 104 -6.02 8.68 20.20
CA THR A 104 -7.01 9.76 20.21
C THR A 104 -7.87 9.75 21.47
N SER A 105 -8.32 8.58 21.91
CA SER A 105 -8.92 8.44 23.25
C SER A 105 -7.95 8.93 24.32
N CYS A 106 -6.64 8.91 24.02
CA CYS A 106 -5.64 9.56 24.84
C CYS A 106 -5.64 11.06 24.95
N GLN A 107 -6.00 11.71 23.86
CA GLN A 107 -6.18 13.14 23.72
C GLN A 107 -7.08 13.73 24.82
N HIS A 108 -8.18 13.04 25.11
CA HIS A 108 -9.43 13.68 25.56
C HIS A 108 -9.86 13.37 27.01
N SER A 109 -9.06 12.68 27.84
CA SER A 109 -9.48 12.33 29.21
C SER A 109 -8.50 12.78 30.30
N ARG A 110 -9.06 13.40 31.37
CA ARG A 110 -8.35 13.93 32.54
C ARG A 110 -7.73 12.87 33.45
N ASN A 111 -8.19 11.61 33.41
CA ASN A 111 -7.82 10.55 34.37
C ASN A 111 -6.76 9.56 33.87
N CYS A 112 -6.00 9.99 32.86
CA CYS A 112 -5.38 9.07 31.91
C CYS A 112 -4.00 8.54 32.27
N LEU A 113 -3.24 9.21 33.12
CA LEU A 113 -1.81 8.96 33.28
C LEU A 113 -1.47 7.59 33.90
N ASN A 114 -2.22 7.15 34.92
CA ASN A 114 -1.87 5.94 35.69
C ASN A 114 -2.38 4.64 35.05
N ALA A 115 -3.61 4.62 34.50
CA ALA A 115 -4.14 3.45 33.79
C ALA A 115 -3.41 3.18 32.47
N ARG A 116 -2.84 4.22 31.84
CA ARG A 116 -2.19 4.13 30.52
C ARG A 116 -0.73 3.76 30.53
N ARG A 117 0.01 4.07 31.59
CA ARG A 117 1.44 3.72 31.65
C ARG A 117 1.68 2.21 31.47
N SER A 118 0.76 1.39 31.98
CA SER A 118 0.83 -0.07 31.84
C SER A 118 0.41 -0.55 30.44
N TYR A 119 -0.62 0.07 29.84
CA TYR A 119 -1.05 -0.20 28.47
C TYR A 119 0.03 0.21 27.45
N PHE A 120 0.54 1.44 27.53
CA PHE A 120 1.57 1.92 26.61
C PHE A 120 2.91 1.23 26.76
N ARG A 121 3.37 0.88 27.98
CA ARG A 121 4.58 0.05 28.09
C ARG A 121 4.47 -1.29 27.36
N LYS A 122 3.27 -1.88 27.33
CA LYS A 122 3.02 -3.14 26.63
C LYS A 122 2.86 -2.94 25.11
N HIS A 123 2.28 -1.83 24.68
CA HIS A 123 1.94 -1.61 23.27
C HIS A 123 2.94 -0.75 22.49
N ILE A 124 3.81 0.04 23.14
CA ILE A 124 4.79 0.89 22.43
C ILE A 124 5.84 0.07 21.67
N ALA A 125 6.23 -1.08 22.21
CA ALA A 125 7.10 -2.03 21.51
C ALA A 125 6.40 -2.61 20.27
N ILE A 126 5.09 -2.81 20.34
CA ILE A 126 4.27 -3.29 19.22
C ILE A 126 4.20 -2.21 18.13
N ILE A 127 4.07 -0.93 18.50
CA ILE A 127 4.08 0.20 17.55
C ILE A 127 5.36 0.24 16.73
N PHE A 128 6.53 0.26 17.39
CA PHE A 128 7.82 0.32 16.69
C PHE A 128 8.11 -0.95 15.88
N ASN A 129 7.62 -2.11 16.33
CA ASN A 129 7.78 -3.34 15.58
C ASN A 129 6.92 -3.37 14.32
N ILE A 130 5.68 -2.87 14.38
CA ILE A 130 4.79 -2.75 13.21
C ILE A 130 5.41 -1.82 12.17
N GLU A 131 5.98 -0.69 12.58
CA GLU A 131 6.63 0.24 11.66
C GLU A 131 7.78 -0.42 10.89
N LYS A 132 8.65 -1.16 11.59
CA LYS A 132 9.77 -1.89 10.97
C LYS A 132 9.31 -3.03 10.06
N GLU A 133 8.34 -3.83 10.52
CA GLU A 133 7.75 -4.90 9.71
C GLU A 133 7.12 -4.33 8.44
N MET A 134 6.37 -3.23 8.55
CA MET A 134 5.75 -2.56 7.42
C MET A 134 6.79 -1.99 6.44
N ALA A 135 7.83 -1.31 6.93
CA ALA A 135 8.89 -0.77 6.09
C ALA A 135 9.57 -1.87 5.26
N THR A 136 9.86 -3.02 5.90
CA THR A 136 10.47 -4.17 5.21
C THR A 136 9.58 -4.73 4.10
N GLU A 137 8.27 -4.78 4.31
CA GLU A 137 7.34 -5.23 3.27
C GLU A 137 7.22 -4.19 2.14
N VAL A 138 7.13 -2.90 2.46
CA VAL A 138 7.08 -1.82 1.47
C VAL A 138 8.33 -1.81 0.58
N ASP A 139 9.53 -1.97 1.16
CA ASP A 139 10.79 -2.00 0.40
C ASP A 139 10.83 -3.14 -0.62
N LYS A 140 10.29 -4.32 -0.27
CA LYS A 140 10.17 -5.44 -1.21
C LYS A 140 9.27 -5.10 -2.40
N PHE A 141 8.15 -4.43 -2.15
CA PHE A 141 7.23 -4.00 -3.21
C PHE A 141 7.83 -2.92 -4.10
N ILE A 142 8.55 -1.96 -3.55
CA ILE A 142 9.23 -0.92 -4.34
C ILE A 142 10.24 -1.57 -5.29
N ASN A 143 11.12 -2.44 -4.77
CA ASN A 143 12.11 -3.15 -5.58
C ASN A 143 11.48 -3.98 -6.72
N LEU A 144 10.31 -4.57 -6.45
CA LEU A 144 9.53 -5.28 -7.46
C LEU A 144 9.01 -4.33 -8.56
N CYS A 145 8.46 -3.17 -8.19
CA CYS A 145 7.94 -2.20 -9.15
C CYS A 145 9.06 -1.59 -10.01
N GLU A 146 10.22 -1.31 -9.43
CA GLU A 146 11.40 -0.84 -10.16
C GLU A 146 11.89 -1.88 -11.18
N ALA A 147 11.84 -3.18 -10.84
CA ALA A 147 12.19 -4.25 -11.77
C ALA A 147 11.22 -4.36 -12.95
N ALA A 148 9.93 -4.08 -12.74
CA ALA A 148 8.94 -4.05 -13.82
C ALA A 148 9.21 -2.89 -14.79
N GLU A 149 9.55 -1.71 -14.26
CA GLU A 149 9.93 -0.54 -15.05
C GLU A 149 11.21 -0.80 -15.86
N GLU A 150 12.22 -1.44 -15.26
CA GLU A 150 13.45 -1.85 -15.95
C GLU A 150 13.15 -2.76 -17.15
N LEU A 151 12.30 -3.77 -16.98
CA LEU A 151 11.88 -4.66 -18.07
C LEU A 151 11.15 -3.91 -19.18
N TYR A 152 10.26 -2.97 -18.82
CA TYR A 152 9.54 -2.14 -19.79
C TYR A 152 10.51 -1.28 -20.62
N GLN A 153 11.52 -0.69 -19.98
CA GLN A 153 12.54 0.08 -20.69
C GLN A 153 13.40 -0.77 -21.63
N ILE A 154 13.61 -2.07 -21.33
CA ILE A 154 14.30 -2.99 -22.24
C ILE A 154 13.46 -3.22 -23.50
N GLN A 155 12.14 -3.39 -23.37
CA GLN A 155 11.23 -3.49 -24.51
C GLN A 155 11.31 -2.24 -25.40
N ASP A 156 11.23 -1.05 -24.81
CA ASP A 156 11.30 0.22 -25.54
C ASP A 156 12.66 0.40 -26.27
N LYS A 157 13.75 -0.13 -25.71
CA LYS A 157 15.09 -0.07 -26.31
C LYS A 157 15.32 -1.13 -27.39
N ALA A 158 14.66 -2.28 -27.29
CA ALA A 158 14.99 -3.44 -28.11
C ALA A 158 14.47 -3.32 -29.55
N VAL A 159 13.26 -2.80 -29.81
CA VAL A 159 12.74 -2.60 -31.16
C VAL A 159 11.59 -1.58 -31.15
N HIS A 160 11.55 -0.67 -32.13
CA HIS A 160 10.36 0.10 -32.53
C HIS A 160 9.19 -0.78 -33.08
N ASP A 161 9.17 -2.07 -32.77
CA ASP A 161 8.11 -2.98 -33.17
C ASP A 161 6.98 -2.85 -32.15
N VAL A 162 6.03 -1.99 -32.54
CA VAL A 162 4.62 -1.93 -32.14
C VAL A 162 4.36 -2.65 -30.82
N SER A 163 4.29 -1.89 -29.73
CA SER A 163 3.85 -2.44 -28.44
C SER A 163 2.56 -3.21 -28.68
N TRP A 164 2.48 -4.45 -28.21
CA TRP A 164 1.38 -5.37 -28.55
C TRP A 164 0.00 -4.76 -28.32
N PHE A 165 -0.10 -3.77 -27.42
CA PHE A 165 -1.30 -3.04 -27.05
C PHE A 165 -1.68 -1.84 -27.93
N GLU A 166 -0.77 -1.32 -28.76
CA GLU A 166 -0.97 -0.09 -29.56
C GLU A 166 -2.19 -0.17 -30.51
N PRO A 167 -2.46 -1.29 -31.21
CA PRO A 167 -3.66 -1.42 -32.03
C PRO A 167 -4.97 -1.23 -31.25
N PHE A 168 -4.99 -1.57 -29.96
CA PHE A 168 -6.19 -1.51 -29.11
C PHE A 168 -6.49 -0.10 -28.59
N LEU A 169 -5.49 0.77 -28.55
CA LEU A 169 -5.70 2.18 -28.26
C LEU A 169 -6.42 2.89 -29.42
N LYS A 170 -6.25 2.39 -30.65
CA LYS A 170 -6.80 2.98 -31.87
C LYS A 170 -8.16 2.40 -32.27
N GLN A 171 -8.47 1.15 -31.90
CA GLN A 171 -9.70 0.47 -32.27
C GLN A 171 -10.56 0.15 -31.04
N LYS A 172 -11.78 0.70 -31.01
CA LYS A 172 -12.73 0.43 -29.91
C LYS A 172 -13.32 -0.98 -30.04
N ASN A 173 -13.43 -1.68 -28.91
CA ASN A 173 -14.15 -2.95 -28.76
C ASN A 173 -13.57 -4.17 -29.50
N VAL A 174 -12.26 -4.20 -29.79
CA VAL A 174 -11.60 -5.39 -30.37
C VAL A 174 -10.89 -6.17 -29.27
N ILE A 175 -11.21 -7.47 -29.12
CA ILE A 175 -10.47 -8.37 -28.23
C ILE A 175 -9.14 -8.72 -28.91
N PRO A 176 -7.99 -8.49 -28.26
CA PRO A 176 -6.69 -8.89 -28.79
C PRO A 176 -6.59 -10.41 -29.01
N SER A 177 -5.98 -10.82 -30.12
CA SER A 177 -5.56 -12.21 -30.35
C SER A 177 -4.10 -12.48 -29.93
N THR A 178 -3.52 -11.61 -29.10
CA THR A 178 -2.13 -11.72 -28.63
C THR A 178 -2.02 -12.65 -27.42
N ALA A 179 -0.88 -13.30 -27.24
CA ALA A 179 -0.64 -14.19 -26.10
C ALA A 179 -0.57 -13.41 -24.77
N GLU A 180 -0.25 -12.12 -24.85
CA GLU A 180 -0.09 -11.16 -23.76
C GLU A 180 -1.44 -10.77 -23.13
N TRP A 181 -2.53 -10.89 -23.89
CA TRP A 181 -3.85 -10.46 -23.44
C TRP A 181 -4.35 -11.25 -22.25
N THR A 182 -4.27 -12.58 -22.31
CA THR A 182 -4.82 -13.45 -21.26
C THR A 182 -4.14 -13.20 -19.91
N PRO A 183 -2.80 -13.20 -19.78
CA PRO A 183 -2.13 -12.84 -18.52
C PRO A 183 -2.53 -11.46 -17.99
N PHE A 184 -2.62 -10.46 -18.89
CA PHE A 184 -2.99 -9.10 -18.50
C PHE A 184 -4.41 -9.03 -17.93
N VAL A 185 -5.42 -9.58 -18.62
CA VAL A 185 -6.81 -9.52 -18.13
C VAL A 185 -7.05 -10.40 -16.91
N THR A 186 -6.30 -11.49 -16.77
CA THR A 186 -6.35 -12.33 -15.56
C THR A 186 -5.81 -11.58 -14.35
N TRP A 187 -4.66 -10.92 -14.48
CA TRP A 187 -4.11 -10.06 -13.43
C TRP A 187 -5.03 -8.88 -13.12
N LEU A 188 -5.52 -8.20 -14.17
CA LEU A 188 -6.42 -7.06 -14.06
C LEU A 188 -7.73 -7.43 -13.34
N ALA A 189 -8.28 -8.61 -13.62
CA ALA A 189 -9.44 -9.12 -12.91
C ALA A 189 -9.16 -9.32 -11.41
N GLY A 190 -7.93 -9.59 -11.00
CA GLY A 190 -7.57 -9.72 -9.58
C GLY A 190 -7.71 -8.41 -8.78
N LEU A 191 -7.70 -7.26 -9.45
CA LEU A 191 -7.67 -5.96 -8.77
C LEU A 191 -9.04 -5.60 -8.15
N PRO A 192 -9.09 -5.13 -6.89
CA PRO A 192 -10.35 -4.79 -6.20
C PRO A 192 -11.20 -3.76 -6.95
N GLU A 193 -10.57 -2.71 -7.48
CA GLU A 193 -11.19 -1.66 -8.29
C GLU A 193 -11.85 -2.20 -9.56
N VAL A 194 -11.27 -3.22 -10.18
CA VAL A 194 -11.81 -3.85 -11.39
C VAL A 194 -13.00 -4.70 -11.01
N GLN A 195 -12.90 -5.49 -9.95
CA GLN A 195 -14.03 -6.24 -9.39
C GLN A 195 -15.23 -5.33 -9.10
N ASN A 196 -14.99 -4.13 -8.57
CA ASN A 196 -16.03 -3.13 -8.30
C ASN A 196 -16.61 -2.48 -9.57
N ALA A 197 -15.82 -2.35 -10.65
CA ALA A 197 -16.23 -1.70 -11.90
C ALA A 197 -16.91 -2.65 -12.90
N LEU A 198 -16.63 -3.96 -12.82
CA LEU A 198 -17.17 -4.97 -13.74
C LEU A 198 -18.70 -5.02 -13.86
N PRO A 199 -19.51 -4.72 -12.83
CA PRO A 199 -20.96 -4.64 -12.98
C PRO A 199 -21.44 -3.54 -13.93
N GLN A 200 -20.63 -2.51 -14.16
CA GLN A 200 -21.01 -1.31 -14.92
C GLN A 200 -20.21 -1.14 -16.22
N ARG A 201 -19.05 -1.79 -16.34
CA ARG A 201 -18.11 -1.61 -17.44
C ARG A 201 -17.57 -2.96 -17.91
N SER A 202 -17.40 -3.11 -19.22
CA SER A 202 -16.77 -4.31 -19.76
C SER A 202 -15.27 -4.37 -19.41
N MET A 203 -14.74 -5.58 -19.21
CA MET A 203 -13.30 -5.79 -18.99
C MET A 203 -12.45 -5.13 -20.07
N LEU A 204 -12.91 -5.20 -21.33
CA LEU A 204 -12.24 -4.58 -22.47
C LEU A 204 -12.14 -3.05 -22.34
N SER A 205 -13.19 -2.39 -21.86
CA SER A 205 -13.16 -0.94 -21.60
C SER A 205 -12.20 -0.58 -20.46
N ILE A 206 -12.17 -1.38 -19.40
CA ILE A 206 -11.27 -1.17 -18.25
C ILE A 206 -9.81 -1.34 -18.69
N ALA A 207 -9.52 -2.45 -19.37
CA ALA A 207 -8.21 -2.79 -19.93
C ALA A 207 -7.69 -1.70 -20.88
N SER A 208 -8.51 -1.25 -21.84
CA SER A 208 -8.15 -0.18 -22.77
C SER A 208 -7.79 1.12 -22.05
N ASN A 209 -8.54 1.47 -20.99
CA ASN A 209 -8.26 2.66 -20.21
C ASN A 209 -6.96 2.55 -19.40
N MET A 210 -6.69 1.40 -18.77
CA MET A 210 -5.45 1.19 -18.01
C MET A 210 -4.20 1.14 -18.89
N LEU A 211 -4.33 0.70 -20.14
CA LEU A 211 -3.21 0.72 -21.09
C LEU A 211 -2.94 2.12 -21.66
N GLY A 212 -4.00 2.91 -21.91
CA GLY A 212 -3.95 4.19 -22.61
C GLY A 212 -3.84 5.46 -21.75
N HIS A 213 -4.04 5.36 -20.44
CA HIS A 213 -3.96 6.49 -19.51
C HIS A 213 -3.03 6.20 -18.34
N ASP A 214 -2.52 7.25 -17.71
CA ASP A 214 -1.87 7.15 -16.40
C ASP A 214 -2.81 6.43 -15.43
N SER A 215 -2.36 5.29 -14.91
CA SER A 215 -3.15 4.37 -14.06
C SER A 215 -3.76 5.06 -12.83
N ARG A 216 -3.23 6.24 -12.45
CA ARG A 216 -3.66 7.10 -11.35
C ARG A 216 -4.93 7.92 -11.65
N VAL A 217 -5.29 8.11 -12.92
CA VAL A 217 -6.34 9.07 -13.34
C VAL A 217 -7.75 8.47 -13.35
N TYR A 218 -7.92 7.15 -13.30
CA TYR A 218 -9.17 6.53 -13.78
C TYR A 218 -10.10 5.85 -12.77
N LEU A 219 -9.85 5.96 -11.46
CA LEU A 219 -10.62 5.21 -10.46
C LEU A 219 -11.15 6.06 -9.30
N GLY A 220 -11.75 7.22 -9.62
CA GLY A 220 -12.76 7.83 -8.76
C GLY A 220 -14.09 7.08 -8.89
N PRO A 221 -14.74 6.73 -7.77
CA PRO A 221 -15.66 7.68 -7.18
C PRO A 221 -15.10 8.30 -5.89
N SER A 222 -15.43 9.57 -5.67
CA SER A 222 -15.30 10.28 -4.39
C SER A 222 -15.94 9.47 -3.26
N ASN A 223 -15.19 8.57 -2.62
CA ASN A 223 -15.57 7.91 -1.37
C ASN A 223 -14.32 7.70 -0.50
N VAL A 224 -13.49 8.74 -0.41
CA VAL A 224 -12.87 9.04 0.88
C VAL A 224 -13.97 9.75 1.65
N PRO A 225 -14.57 9.17 2.72
CA PRO A 225 -15.09 10.01 3.76
C PRO A 225 -13.87 10.82 4.21
N LEU A 226 -13.85 12.11 3.89
CA LEU A 226 -13.00 13.03 4.62
C LEU A 226 -13.25 12.75 6.12
N PRO A 227 -12.21 12.77 6.96
CA PRO A 227 -12.43 12.69 8.39
C PRO A 227 -13.46 13.75 8.75
N LEU A 228 -14.51 13.34 9.48
CA LEU A 228 -15.60 14.18 9.95
C LEU A 228 -15.06 15.51 10.49
N GLU A 229 -15.06 16.55 9.66
CA GLU A 229 -14.94 17.91 10.13
C GLU A 229 -16.28 18.29 10.76
N GLY A 230 -16.26 18.66 12.04
CA GLY A 230 -17.34 19.44 12.65
C GLY A 230 -18.43 18.65 13.37
N SER A 231 -18.07 17.79 14.33
CA SER A 231 -18.94 17.58 15.50
C SER A 231 -18.58 18.63 16.56
N ILE A 232 -19.08 19.85 16.41
CA ILE A 232 -19.14 20.83 17.50
C ILE A 232 -20.62 21.15 17.76
N LEU A 233 -21.09 20.52 18.84
CA LEU A 233 -22.08 20.87 19.87
C LEU A 233 -23.30 21.76 19.55
N PRO A 234 -24.49 21.41 20.10
CA PRO A 234 -25.63 22.32 20.17
C PRO A 234 -25.43 23.39 21.25
N GLU A 235 -25.95 24.60 20.98
CA GLU A 235 -26.31 25.59 22.02
C GLU A 235 -27.62 25.20 22.71
#